data_AF-A0A7S0NNE1-F1
#
_entry.id   AF-A0A7S0NNE1-F1
#
_cell.length_a   1.000
_cell.length_b   1.000
_cell.length_c   1.000
_cell.angle_alpha   90.00
_cell.angle_beta   90.00
_cell.angle_gamma   90.00
#
_symmetry.space_group_name_H-M   'P 1'
#
loop_
_entity.id
_entity.type
_entity.pdbx_description
1 polymer ?
#
loop_
_entity_poly.entity_id
_entity_poly.type
_entity_poly.pdbx_seq_one_letter_code
_entity_poly.pdbx_strand_id
1 'polypeptide(L)'
;SGTRSSTSSIADVARRARASRCGSAIASGAVASAGALPVDPREWAAAEDEETGLGVTEVPWMIAMEVGERRERERMGRRARASGLGANGANGASEGAESGESNLSTDDREAELEARYSELARWVTRKGGVFGVGVNVSRVVGKPGDGWGFVATGADGADGSKRDANPGESPTVVHPGDVVARVPIALALSHVAARTYRVDDAPVGDLLRRLFDQAPEYAMCMMLLHERFKLVHGLDSPWGPYVRTLSHVEPSVAVLRELRGTYADEARREWDARVKAAHEWITDVGCAGGLRRMCSRKPGRHAAGSGTFDRDDVRWALGVVRSRAVWIAR
;
A
#
# COMPACT_ATOMS: atom_id res chain seq x y z
N SER A 1 50.30 -1.58 4.08
CA SER A 1 48.90 -1.22 4.37
C SER A 1 48.01 -1.75 3.26
N GLY A 2 47.09 -2.68 3.53
CA GLY A 2 46.06 -3.07 2.56
C GLY A 2 45.77 -4.57 2.50
N THR A 3 44.79 -5.04 3.28
CA THR A 3 44.17 -6.38 3.13
C THR A 3 42.76 -6.49 3.75
N ARG A 4 42.04 -5.39 4.01
CA ARG A 4 40.72 -5.43 4.69
C ARG A 4 39.48 -5.22 3.81
N SER A 5 39.62 -5.08 2.49
CA SER A 5 38.48 -4.71 1.62
C SER A 5 37.79 -5.86 0.89
N SER A 6 38.38 -7.06 0.83
CA SER A 6 37.87 -8.17 -0.01
C SER A 6 36.98 -9.18 0.72
N THR A 7 37.08 -9.29 2.05
CA THR A 7 36.28 -10.25 2.83
C THR A 7 34.87 -9.76 3.13
N SER A 8 34.65 -8.43 3.22
CA SER A 8 33.31 -7.84 3.36
C SER A 8 32.45 -8.10 2.12
N SER A 9 32.96 -7.88 0.91
CA SER A 9 32.14 -8.05 -0.30
C SER A 9 31.71 -9.51 -0.54
N ILE A 10 32.58 -10.49 -0.27
CA ILE A 10 32.25 -11.92 -0.41
C ILE A 10 31.23 -12.34 0.66
N ALA A 11 31.39 -11.87 1.89
CA ALA A 11 30.44 -12.15 2.97
C ALA A 11 29.06 -11.55 2.67
N ASP A 12 29.02 -10.36 2.09
CA ASP A 12 27.79 -9.64 1.75
C ASP A 12 27.09 -10.26 0.52
N VAL A 13 27.85 -10.69 -0.48
CA VAL A 13 27.33 -11.48 -1.62
C VAL A 13 26.75 -12.82 -1.14
N ALA A 14 27.45 -13.55 -0.28
CA ALA A 14 26.96 -14.81 0.28
C ALA A 14 25.73 -14.61 1.19
N ARG A 15 25.63 -13.45 1.87
CA ARG A 15 24.46 -13.07 2.67
C ARG A 15 23.25 -12.74 1.80
N ARG A 16 23.41 -11.93 0.76
CA ARG A 16 22.36 -11.62 -0.22
C ARG A 16 21.85 -12.88 -0.91
N ALA A 17 22.74 -13.78 -1.28
CA ALA A 17 22.35 -15.08 -1.86
C ALA A 17 21.52 -15.94 -0.89
N ARG A 18 21.81 -15.91 0.42
CA ARG A 18 20.97 -16.58 1.43
C ARG A 18 19.62 -15.89 1.61
N ALA A 19 19.60 -14.56 1.68
CA ALA A 19 18.37 -13.78 1.82
C ALA A 19 17.43 -13.96 0.63
N SER A 20 17.96 -13.95 -0.60
CA SER A 20 17.21 -14.25 -1.83
C SER A 20 16.62 -15.65 -1.79
N ARG A 21 17.38 -16.68 -1.38
CA ARG A 21 16.84 -18.05 -1.21
C ARG A 21 15.71 -18.12 -0.18
N CYS A 22 15.87 -17.48 0.97
CA CYS A 22 14.83 -17.44 2.00
C CYS A 22 13.58 -16.67 1.52
N GLY A 23 13.79 -15.53 0.86
CA GLY A 23 12.71 -14.72 0.30
C GLY A 23 11.93 -15.48 -0.77
N SER A 24 12.64 -16.16 -1.67
CA SER A 24 12.08 -17.04 -2.70
C SER A 24 11.27 -18.16 -2.07
N ALA A 25 11.77 -18.82 -1.04
CA ALA A 25 11.04 -19.90 -0.36
C ALA A 25 9.76 -19.42 0.35
N ILE A 26 9.77 -18.22 0.94
CA ILE A 26 8.57 -17.62 1.56
C ILE A 26 7.56 -17.21 0.50
N ALA A 27 8.04 -16.57 -0.57
CA ALA A 27 7.26 -16.14 -1.72
C ALA A 27 6.59 -17.31 -2.45
N SER A 28 7.35 -18.33 -2.83
CA SER A 28 6.87 -19.52 -3.53
C SER A 28 6.09 -20.48 -2.64
N GLY A 29 6.33 -20.45 -1.32
CA GLY A 29 5.63 -21.27 -0.34
C GLY A 29 4.38 -20.60 0.18
N ALA A 30 4.53 -19.71 1.17
CA ALA A 30 3.42 -19.17 1.94
C ALA A 30 2.57 -18.15 1.16
N VAL A 31 3.20 -17.33 0.31
CA VAL A 31 2.50 -16.24 -0.41
C VAL A 31 1.83 -16.75 -1.68
N ALA A 32 2.50 -17.62 -2.44
CA ALA A 32 1.90 -18.28 -3.59
C ALA A 32 0.77 -19.24 -3.19
N SER A 33 0.90 -19.97 -2.07
CA SER A 33 -0.19 -20.83 -1.55
C SER A 33 -1.41 -20.02 -1.08
N ALA A 34 -1.23 -18.74 -0.74
CA ALA A 34 -2.32 -17.82 -0.43
C ALA A 34 -2.96 -17.21 -1.70
N GLY A 35 -2.55 -17.65 -2.90
CA GLY A 35 -3.05 -17.16 -4.19
C GLY A 35 -2.63 -15.73 -4.52
N ALA A 36 -1.68 -15.16 -3.77
CA ALA A 36 -1.28 -13.77 -3.93
C ALA A 36 -0.20 -13.58 -5.01
N LEU A 37 0.53 -14.62 -5.39
CA LEU A 37 1.64 -14.59 -6.35
C LEU A 37 1.71 -15.89 -7.19
N PRO A 38 2.30 -15.85 -8.40
CA PRO A 38 2.53 -17.05 -9.21
C PRO A 38 3.40 -18.07 -8.46
N VAL A 39 3.09 -19.35 -8.65
CA VAL A 39 3.69 -20.47 -7.90
C VAL A 39 5.05 -20.88 -8.46
N ASP A 40 5.37 -20.53 -9.72
CA ASP A 40 6.63 -20.91 -10.37
C ASP A 40 7.78 -19.93 -10.05
N PRO A 41 8.86 -20.38 -9.38
CA PRO A 41 10.05 -19.57 -9.12
C PRO A 41 10.77 -19.03 -10.38
N ARG A 42 10.55 -19.62 -11.57
CA ARG A 42 11.13 -19.13 -12.83
C ARG A 42 10.41 -17.90 -13.37
N GLU A 43 9.10 -17.80 -13.15
CA GLU A 43 8.32 -16.59 -13.45
C GLU A 43 8.71 -15.43 -12.53
N TRP A 44 9.17 -15.74 -11.31
CA TRP A 44 9.75 -14.78 -10.37
C TRP A 44 11.13 -14.26 -10.79
N ALA A 45 12.03 -15.16 -11.17
CA ALA A 45 13.39 -14.78 -11.59
C ALA A 45 13.37 -13.94 -12.88
N ALA A 46 12.39 -14.14 -13.74
CA ALA A 46 12.16 -13.29 -14.92
C ALA A 46 11.60 -11.89 -14.56
N ALA A 47 10.97 -11.73 -13.39
CA ALA A 47 10.50 -10.44 -12.87
C ALA A 47 11.55 -9.72 -12.00
N GLU A 48 12.68 -10.36 -11.69
CA GLU A 48 13.85 -9.69 -11.10
C GLU A 48 14.61 -8.84 -12.14
N ASP A 49 14.36 -9.02 -13.44
CA ASP A 49 14.98 -8.25 -14.51
C ASP A 49 14.24 -6.92 -14.76
N GLU A 50 14.93 -5.82 -14.41
CA GLU A 50 14.80 -4.40 -14.77
C GLU A 50 13.43 -3.67 -14.77
N GLU A 51 12.26 -4.30 -14.77
CA GLU A 51 11.00 -3.62 -15.12
C GLU A 51 9.94 -3.56 -14.01
N THR A 52 9.90 -4.53 -13.08
CA THR A 52 8.88 -4.59 -12.00
C THR A 52 9.34 -4.02 -10.65
N GLY A 53 10.64 -3.78 -10.48
CA GLY A 53 11.20 -3.07 -9.32
C GLY A 53 11.02 -3.71 -7.94
N LEU A 54 10.29 -4.82 -7.79
CA LEU A 54 10.07 -5.56 -6.55
C LEU A 54 10.96 -6.81 -6.50
N GLY A 55 12.03 -6.76 -5.71
CA GLY A 55 12.94 -7.90 -5.56
C GLY A 55 12.35 -9.06 -4.75
N VAL A 56 12.87 -10.27 -4.95
CA VAL A 56 12.51 -11.50 -4.19
C VAL A 56 12.66 -11.32 -2.66
N THR A 57 13.49 -10.38 -2.22
CA THR A 57 13.71 -10.05 -0.81
C THR A 57 12.76 -8.97 -0.27
N GLU A 58 12.17 -8.15 -1.13
CA GLU A 58 11.36 -6.99 -0.74
C GLU A 58 9.91 -7.37 -0.41
N VAL A 59 9.34 -8.34 -1.13
CA VAL A 59 7.98 -8.85 -0.85
C VAL A 59 7.89 -9.47 0.56
N PRO A 60 8.80 -10.39 0.96
CA PRO A 60 8.85 -10.88 2.34
C PRO A 60 9.04 -9.78 3.38
N TRP A 61 9.84 -8.75 3.08
CA TRP A 61 10.02 -7.60 3.97
C TRP A 61 8.72 -6.83 4.20
N MET A 62 7.99 -6.49 3.13
CA MET A 62 6.70 -5.80 3.24
C MET A 62 5.68 -6.59 4.06
N ILE A 63 5.61 -7.92 3.84
CA ILE A 63 4.71 -8.80 4.58
C ILE A 63 5.13 -8.91 6.05
N ALA A 64 6.43 -9.12 6.33
CA ALA A 64 6.94 -9.19 7.69
C ALA A 64 6.66 -7.90 8.47
N MET A 65 6.78 -6.76 7.79
CA MET A 65 6.49 -5.47 8.38
C MET A 65 5.02 -5.31 8.78
N GLU A 66 4.11 -5.64 7.86
CA GLU A 66 2.68 -5.59 8.11
C GLU A 66 2.27 -6.53 9.26
N VAL A 67 2.80 -7.76 9.25
CA VAL A 67 2.49 -8.77 10.29
C VAL A 67 3.05 -8.34 11.65
N GLY A 68 4.27 -7.80 11.70
CA GLY A 68 4.88 -7.27 12.92
C GLY A 68 4.04 -6.16 13.53
N GLU A 69 3.62 -5.20 12.72
CA GLU A 69 2.81 -4.07 13.19
C GLU A 69 1.39 -4.49 13.58
N ARG A 70 0.80 -5.46 12.87
CA ARG A 70 -0.50 -6.03 13.27
C ARG A 70 -0.42 -6.69 14.64
N ARG A 71 0.64 -7.47 14.91
CA ARG A 71 0.87 -8.11 16.20
C ARG A 71 1.04 -7.07 17.32
N GLU A 72 1.72 -5.97 17.04
CA GLU A 72 1.86 -4.88 17.99
C GLU A 72 0.54 -4.16 18.27
N ARG A 73 -0.27 -3.86 17.24
CA ARG A 73 -1.64 -3.35 17.40
C ARG A 73 -2.50 -4.27 18.26
N GLU A 74 -2.47 -5.57 17.99
CA GLU A 74 -3.17 -6.58 18.80
C GLU A 74 -2.65 -6.63 20.25
N ARG A 75 -1.33 -6.48 20.45
CA ARG A 75 -0.70 -6.42 21.79
C ARG A 75 -1.13 -5.18 22.56
N MET A 76 -1.15 -4.01 21.93
CA MET A 76 -1.63 -2.77 22.54
C MET A 76 -3.12 -2.85 22.87
N GLY A 77 -3.95 -3.34 21.95
CA GLY A 77 -5.39 -3.54 22.19
C GLY A 77 -5.69 -4.55 23.30
N ARG A 78 -4.86 -5.59 23.48
CA ARG A 78 -4.95 -6.50 24.64
C ARG A 78 -4.56 -5.80 25.94
N ARG A 79 -3.50 -4.99 25.95
CA ARG A 79 -3.08 -4.20 27.11
C ARG A 79 -4.15 -3.18 27.53
N ALA A 80 -4.72 -2.45 26.57
CA ALA A 80 -5.79 -1.48 26.82
C ALA A 80 -7.05 -2.13 27.42
N ARG A 81 -7.44 -3.32 26.93
CA ARG A 81 -8.54 -4.11 27.52
C ARG A 81 -8.23 -4.61 28.93
N ALA A 82 -7.00 -5.06 29.16
CA ALA A 82 -6.55 -5.50 30.48
C ALA A 82 -6.49 -4.32 31.49
N SER A 83 -6.10 -3.13 31.06
CA SER A 83 -6.13 -1.91 31.90
C SER A 83 -7.53 -1.35 32.10
N GLY A 84 -8.43 -1.47 31.11
CA GLY A 84 -9.84 -1.06 31.24
C GLY A 84 -10.64 -1.91 32.24
N LEU A 85 -10.28 -3.18 32.40
CA LEU A 85 -10.85 -4.07 33.44
C LEU A 85 -10.33 -3.74 34.87
N GLY A 86 -9.29 -2.90 34.99
CA GLY A 86 -8.72 -2.47 36.27
C GLY A 86 -9.08 -1.04 36.69
N ALA A 87 -9.82 -0.29 35.87
CA ALA A 87 -10.03 1.16 36.05
C ALA A 87 -11.45 1.56 36.50
N ASN A 88 -12.28 0.64 37.00
CA ASN A 88 -13.53 0.99 37.70
C ASN A 88 -13.29 1.35 39.18
N GLY A 89 -12.27 2.18 39.45
CA GLY A 89 -11.94 2.59 40.81
C GLY A 89 -10.75 3.52 40.93
N ALA A 90 -10.84 4.74 40.37
CA ALA A 90 -10.26 5.95 40.96
C ALA A 90 -10.46 7.15 40.02
N ASN A 91 -11.26 8.12 40.45
CA ASN A 91 -11.28 9.48 39.89
C ASN A 91 -9.92 10.16 40.09
N GLY A 92 -9.43 10.85 39.06
CA GLY A 92 -8.29 11.76 39.17
C GLY A 92 -8.01 12.46 37.84
N ALA A 93 -8.32 13.75 37.78
CA ALA A 93 -8.13 14.62 36.62
C ALA A 93 -6.65 14.91 36.33
N SER A 94 -6.30 15.00 35.04
CA SER A 94 -5.27 15.93 34.55
C SER A 94 -5.42 16.15 33.04
N GLU A 95 -5.56 17.41 32.65
CA GLU A 95 -5.47 17.90 31.28
C GLU A 95 -4.05 17.70 30.70
N GLY A 96 -3.96 17.33 29.42
CA GLY A 96 -2.72 17.20 28.67
C GLY A 96 -2.99 16.98 27.19
N ALA A 97 -2.42 17.83 26.35
CA ALA A 97 -2.74 18.06 24.95
C ALA A 97 -2.44 16.89 23.97
N GLU A 98 -3.39 16.72 23.05
CA GLU A 98 -3.25 16.43 21.61
C GLU A 98 -2.09 15.54 21.11
N SER A 99 -2.44 14.28 20.84
CA SER A 99 -2.12 13.65 19.55
C SER A 99 -3.37 12.91 19.10
N GLY A 100 -4.04 13.46 18.08
CA GLY A 100 -5.32 12.96 17.58
C GLY A 100 -5.16 11.68 16.76
N GLU A 101 -4.78 10.58 17.39
CA GLU A 101 -5.18 9.26 16.91
C GLU A 101 -6.59 9.01 17.44
N SER A 102 -7.58 9.12 16.56
CA SER A 102 -8.97 8.79 16.88
C SER A 102 -9.02 7.38 17.48
N ASN A 103 -9.34 7.29 18.77
CA ASN A 103 -9.69 6.05 19.49
C ASN A 103 -11.03 5.52 18.96
N LEU A 104 -11.10 5.20 17.66
CA LEU A 104 -12.20 4.47 17.06
C LEU A 104 -12.17 3.05 17.61
N SER A 105 -13.34 2.53 17.99
CA SER A 105 -13.44 1.12 18.31
C SER A 105 -13.07 0.29 17.06
N THR A 106 -12.70 -0.98 17.27
CA THR A 106 -12.35 -1.85 16.14
C THR A 106 -13.51 -1.98 15.18
N ASP A 107 -14.75 -2.02 15.70
CA ASP A 107 -15.98 -2.11 14.94
C ASP A 107 -16.23 -0.86 14.08
N ASP A 108 -15.98 0.35 14.62
CA ASP A 108 -16.14 1.59 13.87
C ASP A 108 -15.15 1.69 12.70
N ARG A 109 -13.90 1.25 12.92
CA ARG A 109 -12.89 1.22 11.87
C ARG A 109 -13.21 0.19 10.78
N GLU A 110 -13.79 -0.94 11.16
CA GLU A 110 -14.23 -1.96 10.20
C GLU A 110 -15.38 -1.45 9.33
N ALA A 111 -16.37 -0.79 9.93
CA ALA A 111 -17.47 -0.15 9.21
C ALA A 111 -16.97 0.94 8.25
N GLU A 112 -15.98 1.74 8.66
CA GLU A 112 -15.38 2.76 7.81
C GLU A 112 -14.66 2.14 6.59
N LEU A 113 -13.89 1.08 6.81
CA LEU A 113 -13.22 0.36 5.72
C LEU A 113 -14.25 -0.27 4.76
N GLU A 114 -15.29 -0.90 5.29
CA GLU A 114 -16.39 -1.45 4.46
C GLU A 114 -17.05 -0.38 3.59
N ALA A 115 -17.31 0.80 4.15
CA ALA A 115 -17.84 1.92 3.40
C ALA A 115 -16.91 2.35 2.26
N ARG A 116 -15.60 2.44 2.52
CA ARG A 116 -14.57 2.81 1.50
C ARG A 116 -14.49 1.79 0.36
N TYR A 117 -14.41 0.50 0.67
CA TYR A 117 -14.35 -0.56 -0.35
C TYR A 117 -15.67 -0.70 -1.13
N SER A 118 -16.81 -0.52 -0.46
CA SER A 118 -18.12 -0.47 -1.13
C SER A 118 -18.24 0.72 -2.09
N GLU A 119 -17.68 1.87 -1.71
CA GLU A 119 -17.63 3.04 -2.59
C GLU A 119 -16.72 2.83 -3.79
N LEU A 120 -15.55 2.22 -3.59
CA LEU A 120 -14.65 1.81 -4.67
C LEU A 120 -15.38 0.89 -5.67
N ALA A 121 -16.05 -0.16 -5.19
CA ALA A 121 -16.78 -1.08 -6.04
C ALA A 121 -17.86 -0.36 -6.87
N ARG A 122 -18.66 0.51 -6.23
CA ARG A 122 -19.66 1.34 -6.93
C ARG A 122 -19.03 2.25 -7.99
N TRP A 123 -17.88 2.86 -7.68
CA TRP A 123 -17.17 3.72 -8.61
C TRP A 123 -16.64 2.96 -9.83
N VAL A 124 -16.06 1.76 -9.63
CA VAL A 124 -15.61 0.88 -10.70
C VAL A 124 -16.77 0.50 -11.63
N THR A 125 -17.88 0.03 -11.08
CA THR A 125 -19.05 -0.39 -11.87
C THR A 125 -19.64 0.77 -12.67
N ARG A 126 -19.78 1.97 -12.06
CA ARG A 126 -20.28 3.17 -12.77
C ARG A 126 -19.40 3.58 -13.94
N LYS A 127 -18.12 3.23 -13.91
CA LYS A 127 -17.15 3.58 -14.95
C LYS A 127 -16.93 2.47 -15.98
N GLY A 128 -17.78 1.44 -15.97
CA GLY A 128 -17.76 0.34 -16.94
C GLY A 128 -16.90 -0.85 -16.52
N GLY A 129 -16.44 -0.90 -15.26
CA GLY A 129 -15.85 -2.12 -14.70
C GLY A 129 -16.90 -3.16 -14.36
N VAL A 130 -16.50 -4.43 -14.34
CA VAL A 130 -17.37 -5.58 -14.11
C VAL A 130 -16.70 -6.52 -13.12
N PHE A 131 -17.43 -6.96 -12.10
CA PHE A 131 -17.01 -8.03 -11.20
C PHE A 131 -17.61 -9.36 -11.69
N GLY A 132 -16.84 -10.44 -11.57
CA GLY A 132 -17.28 -11.78 -11.97
C GLY A 132 -18.51 -12.24 -11.18
N VAL A 133 -19.33 -13.08 -11.80
CA VAL A 133 -20.49 -13.68 -11.12
C VAL A 133 -20.00 -14.53 -9.97
N GLY A 134 -20.60 -14.36 -8.79
CA GLY A 134 -20.19 -15.11 -7.61
C GLY A 134 -18.92 -14.58 -6.92
N VAL A 135 -18.47 -13.36 -7.25
CA VAL A 135 -17.32 -12.71 -6.61
C VAL A 135 -17.77 -11.44 -5.90
N ASN A 136 -17.40 -11.31 -4.62
CA ASN A 136 -17.61 -10.10 -3.85
C ASN A 136 -16.29 -9.54 -3.31
N VAL A 137 -16.23 -8.26 -2.99
CA VAL A 137 -15.12 -7.64 -2.27
C VAL A 137 -15.47 -7.64 -0.79
N SER A 138 -14.80 -8.46 -0.01
CA SER A 138 -15.02 -8.56 1.44
C SER A 138 -13.70 -8.72 2.19
N ARG A 139 -13.78 -8.62 3.52
CA ARG A 139 -12.63 -8.84 4.38
C ARG A 139 -12.32 -10.33 4.48
N VAL A 140 -11.03 -10.65 4.44
CA VAL A 140 -10.45 -11.97 4.58
C VAL A 140 -9.62 -11.99 5.85
N VAL A 141 -10.03 -12.83 6.81
CA VAL A 141 -9.32 -12.99 8.08
C VAL A 141 -7.89 -13.46 7.82
N GLY A 142 -6.92 -12.81 8.47
CA GLY A 142 -5.51 -13.16 8.38
C GLY A 142 -4.76 -12.53 7.19
N LYS A 143 -5.46 -11.97 6.19
CA LYS A 143 -4.83 -11.27 5.07
C LYS A 143 -4.09 -10.00 5.56
N PRO A 144 -2.84 -9.74 5.11
CA PRO A 144 -2.11 -8.52 5.44
C PRO A 144 -2.79 -7.24 4.92
N GLY A 145 -2.48 -6.10 5.54
CA GLY A 145 -3.02 -4.78 5.20
C GLY A 145 -4.41 -4.57 5.80
N ASP A 146 -5.31 -3.94 5.04
CA ASP A 146 -6.70 -3.74 5.47
C ASP A 146 -7.50 -5.06 5.52
N GLY A 147 -6.92 -6.16 5.01
CA GLY A 147 -7.54 -7.48 4.99
C GLY A 147 -8.60 -7.67 3.89
N TRP A 148 -8.78 -6.72 2.97
CA TRP A 148 -9.81 -6.81 1.93
C TRP A 148 -9.33 -7.56 0.69
N GLY A 149 -10.24 -8.29 0.03
CA GLY A 149 -9.96 -9.03 -1.19
C GLY A 149 -11.22 -9.48 -1.93
N PHE A 150 -11.01 -10.09 -3.10
CA PHE A 150 -12.07 -10.80 -3.81
C PHE A 150 -12.33 -12.15 -3.14
N VAL A 151 -13.59 -12.43 -2.84
CA VAL A 151 -14.06 -13.64 -2.16
C VAL A 151 -15.20 -14.25 -2.97
N ALA A 152 -15.14 -15.56 -3.19
CA ALA A 152 -16.22 -16.28 -3.85
C ALA A 152 -17.45 -16.36 -2.93
N THR A 153 -18.62 -15.96 -3.41
CA THR A 153 -19.86 -15.89 -2.62
C THR A 153 -20.52 -17.26 -2.43
N GLY A 154 -19.95 -18.34 -2.95
CA GLY A 154 -20.43 -19.72 -2.81
C GLY A 154 -19.70 -20.58 -1.77
N ALA A 155 -18.68 -20.06 -1.08
CA ALA A 155 -17.95 -20.82 -0.07
C ALA A 155 -18.46 -20.46 1.33
N ASP A 156 -19.42 -21.23 1.83
CA ASP A 156 -19.71 -21.28 3.25
C ASP A 156 -18.43 -21.65 4.03
N GLY A 157 -17.99 -20.76 4.92
CA GLY A 157 -17.23 -21.15 6.11
C GLY A 157 -15.81 -20.57 6.26
N ALA A 158 -15.72 -19.35 6.80
CA ALA A 158 -14.62 -18.99 7.71
C ALA A 158 -14.99 -17.95 8.78
N ASP A 159 -16.20 -17.36 8.76
CA ASP A 159 -16.70 -16.58 9.88
C ASP A 159 -18.12 -17.04 10.25
N GLY A 160 -18.28 -17.46 11.51
CA GLY A 160 -19.46 -18.12 12.06
C GLY A 160 -20.72 -17.25 12.20
N SER A 161 -20.93 -16.29 11.30
CA SER A 161 -22.18 -15.53 11.24
C SER A 161 -23.10 -16.17 10.20
N LYS A 162 -24.00 -17.05 10.67
CA LYS A 162 -25.18 -17.48 9.91
C LYS A 162 -26.00 -16.23 9.58
N ARG A 163 -25.83 -15.68 8.39
CA ARG A 163 -26.92 -14.95 7.73
C ARG A 163 -27.80 -15.99 7.08
N ASP A 164 -29.08 -15.95 7.41
CA ASP A 164 -30.12 -16.80 6.85
C ASP A 164 -30.14 -16.64 5.32
N ALA A 165 -29.45 -17.53 4.62
CA ALA A 165 -29.50 -17.61 3.17
C ALA A 165 -30.87 -18.17 2.75
N ASN A 166 -31.54 -17.48 1.82
CA ASN A 166 -32.74 -17.98 1.18
C ASN A 166 -32.45 -19.36 0.54
N PRO A 167 -33.33 -20.36 0.75
CA PRO A 167 -33.14 -21.70 0.20
C PRO A 167 -33.44 -21.69 -1.30
N GLY A 168 -32.45 -21.39 -2.13
CA GLY A 168 -32.63 -21.39 -3.59
C GLY A 168 -31.42 -20.99 -4.44
N GLU A 169 -30.39 -20.35 -3.89
CA GLU A 169 -29.20 -19.97 -4.66
C GLU A 169 -28.12 -21.04 -4.52
N SER A 170 -27.83 -21.74 -5.62
CA SER A 170 -26.69 -22.66 -5.68
C SER A 170 -25.40 -21.86 -5.51
N PRO A 171 -24.45 -22.31 -4.66
CA PRO A 171 -23.18 -21.62 -4.48
C PRO A 171 -22.50 -21.48 -5.83
N THR A 172 -22.23 -20.25 -6.25
CA THR A 172 -21.58 -20.01 -7.54
C THR A 172 -20.12 -20.42 -7.41
N VAL A 173 -19.75 -21.49 -8.10
CA VAL A 173 -18.38 -22.01 -8.12
C VAL A 173 -17.59 -21.17 -9.12
N VAL A 174 -16.47 -20.60 -8.67
CA VAL A 174 -15.49 -19.92 -9.53
C VAL A 174 -14.49 -20.96 -10.02
N HIS A 175 -14.33 -21.09 -11.34
CA HIS A 175 -13.41 -22.04 -11.96
C HIS A 175 -12.09 -21.37 -12.38
N PRO A 176 -10.97 -22.13 -12.47
CA PRO A 176 -9.73 -21.62 -13.04
C PRO A 176 -9.95 -21.10 -14.47
N GLY A 177 -9.51 -19.86 -14.72
CA GLY A 177 -9.72 -19.17 -16.00
C GLY A 177 -10.94 -18.24 -16.03
N ASP A 178 -11.80 -18.28 -15.02
CA ASP A 178 -12.91 -17.34 -14.90
C ASP A 178 -12.41 -15.91 -14.66
N VAL A 179 -13.06 -14.96 -15.32
CA VAL A 179 -12.73 -13.55 -15.17
C VAL A 179 -13.34 -13.03 -13.88
N VAL A 180 -12.49 -12.85 -12.87
CA VAL A 180 -12.85 -12.35 -11.53
C VAL A 180 -13.22 -10.86 -11.56
N ALA A 181 -12.53 -10.06 -12.39
CA ALA A 181 -12.84 -8.64 -12.59
C ALA A 181 -12.34 -8.14 -13.94
N ARG A 182 -13.04 -7.16 -14.50
CA ARG A 182 -12.58 -6.32 -15.63
C ARG A 182 -12.57 -4.87 -15.19
N VAL A 183 -11.41 -4.24 -15.27
CA VAL A 183 -11.21 -2.83 -14.89
C VAL A 183 -10.77 -2.03 -16.12
N PRO A 184 -11.54 -1.02 -16.56
CA PRO A 184 -11.13 -0.14 -17.64
C PRO A 184 -9.82 0.57 -17.34
N ILE A 185 -8.90 0.60 -18.30
CA ILE A 185 -7.59 1.25 -18.15
C ILE A 185 -7.68 2.75 -17.81
N ALA A 186 -8.81 3.40 -18.16
CA ALA A 186 -9.09 4.79 -17.80
C ALA A 186 -9.22 5.01 -16.28
N LEU A 187 -9.44 3.95 -15.50
CA LEU A 187 -9.48 4.02 -14.03
C LEU A 187 -8.11 3.84 -13.38
N ALA A 188 -7.11 3.39 -14.13
CA ALA A 188 -5.74 3.30 -13.61
C ALA A 188 -5.20 4.70 -13.31
N LEU A 189 -4.53 4.86 -12.17
CA LEU A 189 -3.75 6.05 -11.89
C LEU A 189 -2.47 5.98 -12.75
N SER A 190 -2.42 6.72 -13.86
CA SER A 190 -1.27 6.70 -14.77
C SER A 190 -1.17 7.99 -15.59
N HIS A 191 0.00 8.27 -16.17
CA HIS A 191 0.16 9.39 -17.11
C HIS A 191 -0.79 9.30 -18.32
N VAL A 192 -1.12 8.08 -18.77
CA VAL A 192 -2.07 7.85 -19.88
C VAL A 192 -3.49 8.23 -19.48
N ALA A 193 -3.95 7.84 -18.29
CA ALA A 193 -5.26 8.22 -17.78
C ALA A 193 -5.33 9.71 -17.41
N ALA A 194 -4.20 10.31 -17.03
CA ALA A 194 -4.07 11.73 -16.70
C ALA A 194 -3.96 12.66 -17.92
N ARG A 195 -3.99 12.14 -19.16
CA ARG A 195 -3.85 12.96 -20.38
C ARG A 195 -4.91 14.06 -20.51
N THR A 196 -6.11 13.81 -20.01
CA THR A 196 -7.22 14.78 -20.00
C THR A 196 -7.27 15.59 -18.71
N TYR A 197 -6.39 15.29 -17.75
CA TYR A 197 -6.34 15.98 -16.47
C TYR A 197 -5.56 17.28 -16.62
N ARG A 198 -6.09 18.35 -16.02
CA ARG A 198 -5.49 19.68 -16.05
C ARG A 198 -5.24 20.17 -14.64
N VAL A 199 -4.09 20.81 -14.46
CA VAL A 199 -3.74 21.57 -13.25
C VAL A 199 -3.45 22.99 -13.75
N ASP A 200 -4.24 23.96 -13.28
CA ASP A 200 -4.18 25.37 -13.70
C ASP A 200 -4.06 25.56 -15.21
N ASP A 201 -4.99 24.94 -15.95
CA ASP A 201 -5.10 25.02 -17.40
C ASP A 201 -3.92 24.44 -18.20
N ALA A 202 -2.97 23.73 -17.59
CA ALA A 202 -1.95 22.96 -18.29
C ALA A 202 -2.33 21.46 -18.39
N PRO A 203 -2.18 20.81 -19.56
CA PRO A 203 -2.37 19.37 -19.68
C PRO A 203 -1.27 18.63 -18.92
N VAL A 204 -1.66 17.94 -17.85
CA VAL A 204 -0.72 17.28 -16.94
C VAL A 204 -0.05 16.07 -17.58
N GLY A 205 -0.74 15.37 -18.50
CA GLY A 205 -0.21 14.18 -19.15
C GLY A 205 1.12 14.40 -19.89
N ASP A 206 1.26 15.50 -20.64
CA ASP A 206 2.48 15.76 -21.42
C ASP A 206 3.68 16.13 -20.53
N LEU A 207 3.41 16.87 -19.45
CA LEU A 207 4.41 17.21 -18.45
C LEU A 207 4.85 15.97 -17.65
N LEU A 208 3.89 15.12 -17.27
CA LEU A 208 4.17 13.88 -16.56
C LEU A 208 4.90 12.85 -17.42
N ARG A 209 4.63 12.77 -18.73
CA ARG A 209 5.24 11.75 -19.60
C ARG A 209 6.77 11.71 -19.46
N ARG A 210 7.43 12.87 -19.50
CA ARG A 210 8.89 12.97 -19.34
C ARG A 210 9.38 12.47 -17.98
N LEU A 211 8.61 12.70 -16.92
CA LEU A 211 8.94 12.20 -15.58
C LEU A 211 8.75 10.68 -15.49
N PHE A 212 7.70 10.15 -16.11
CA PHE A 212 7.46 8.71 -16.19
C PHE A 212 8.53 7.99 -17.02
N ASP A 213 9.06 8.62 -18.07
CA ASP A 213 10.16 8.07 -18.87
C ASP A 213 11.49 8.02 -18.09
N GLN A 214 11.70 8.93 -17.13
CA GLN A 214 12.94 9.01 -16.34
C GLN A 214 12.90 8.17 -15.06
N ALA A 215 11.80 8.28 -14.31
CA ALA A 215 11.63 7.62 -13.02
C ALA A 215 10.13 7.34 -12.78
N PRO A 216 9.57 6.26 -13.38
CA PRO A 216 8.13 5.98 -13.35
C PRO A 216 7.59 5.79 -11.93
N GLU A 217 8.38 5.18 -11.04
CA GLU A 217 8.02 4.99 -9.64
C GLU A 217 7.85 6.34 -8.91
N TYR A 218 8.82 7.25 -9.06
CA TYR A 218 8.80 8.56 -8.39
C TYR A 218 7.74 9.49 -8.99
N ALA A 219 7.55 9.44 -10.30
CA ALA A 219 6.47 10.15 -10.98
C ALA A 219 5.09 9.68 -10.50
N MET A 220 4.92 8.37 -10.29
CA MET A 220 3.70 7.80 -9.71
C MET A 220 3.49 8.27 -8.27
N CYS A 221 4.54 8.30 -7.44
CA CYS A 221 4.47 8.84 -6.08
C CYS A 221 3.97 10.28 -6.07
N MET A 222 4.51 11.13 -6.95
CA MET A 222 4.09 12.52 -7.08
C MET A 222 2.61 12.65 -7.47
N MET A 223 2.16 11.86 -8.46
CA MET A 223 0.76 11.85 -8.90
C MET A 223 -0.18 11.37 -7.78
N LEU A 224 0.22 10.31 -7.06
CA LEU A 224 -0.53 9.76 -5.94
C LEU A 224 -0.67 10.77 -4.79
N LEU A 225 0.43 11.45 -4.44
CA LEU A 225 0.42 12.49 -3.40
C LEU A 225 -0.46 13.67 -3.80
N HIS A 226 -0.41 14.09 -5.06
CA HIS A 226 -1.30 15.14 -5.56
C HIS A 226 -2.77 14.80 -5.35
N GLU A 227 -3.20 13.59 -5.76
CA GLU A 227 -4.59 13.16 -5.59
C GLU A 227 -4.97 12.94 -4.11
N ARG A 228 -4.03 12.45 -3.28
CA ARG A 228 -4.25 12.31 -1.84
C ARG A 228 -4.46 13.65 -1.14
N PHE A 229 -3.62 14.64 -1.40
CA PHE A 229 -3.73 15.95 -0.75
C PHE A 229 -4.98 16.73 -1.19
N LYS A 230 -5.46 16.49 -2.42
CA LYS A 230 -6.80 16.97 -2.82
C LYS A 230 -7.87 16.44 -1.88
N LEU A 231 -7.90 15.14 -1.62
CA LEU A 231 -8.89 14.53 -0.72
C LEU A 231 -8.79 15.04 0.72
N VAL A 232 -7.57 15.14 1.26
CA VAL A 232 -7.33 15.67 2.62
C VAL A 232 -7.89 17.08 2.78
N HIS A 233 -7.89 17.87 1.71
CA HIS A 233 -8.41 19.23 1.68
C HIS A 233 -9.83 19.36 1.09
N GLY A 234 -10.56 18.26 0.95
CA GLY A 234 -11.96 18.27 0.49
C GLY A 234 -12.13 18.65 -0.99
N LEU A 235 -11.08 18.55 -1.80
CA LEU A 235 -11.12 18.76 -3.24
C LEU A 235 -11.45 17.46 -3.98
N ASP A 236 -12.13 17.59 -5.11
CA ASP A 236 -12.55 16.45 -5.92
C ASP A 236 -11.37 15.77 -6.61
N SER A 237 -11.20 14.47 -6.34
CA SER A 237 -10.28 13.59 -7.06
C SER A 237 -11.05 12.61 -7.93
N PRO A 238 -10.75 12.51 -9.24
CA PRO A 238 -11.34 11.47 -10.10
C PRO A 238 -11.08 10.05 -9.60
N TRP A 239 -9.95 9.85 -8.93
CA TRP A 239 -9.52 8.58 -8.31
C TRP A 239 -9.83 8.53 -6.81
N GLY A 240 -10.63 9.45 -6.29
CA GLY A 240 -10.91 9.60 -4.87
C GLY A 240 -11.35 8.32 -4.15
N PRO A 241 -12.30 7.55 -4.72
CA PRO A 241 -12.69 6.25 -4.16
C PRO A 241 -11.55 5.22 -4.10
N TYR A 242 -10.63 5.23 -5.07
CA TYR A 242 -9.46 4.36 -5.07
C TYR A 242 -8.43 4.80 -4.02
N VAL A 243 -8.05 6.09 -4.02
CA VAL A 243 -7.00 6.60 -3.13
C VAL A 243 -7.38 6.45 -1.65
N ARG A 244 -8.67 6.53 -1.29
CA ARG A 244 -9.15 6.31 0.10
C ARG A 244 -8.99 4.87 0.60
N THR A 245 -8.83 3.89 -0.29
CA THR A 245 -8.55 2.49 0.05
C THR A 245 -7.06 2.18 0.18
N LEU A 246 -6.19 3.15 -0.12
CA LEU A 246 -4.75 2.94 -0.06
C LEU A 246 -4.25 3.13 1.37
N SER A 247 -3.63 2.08 1.89
CA SER A 247 -2.95 2.06 3.18
C SER A 247 -1.52 1.58 3.02
N HIS A 248 -0.60 2.17 3.77
CA HIS A 248 0.76 1.67 3.92
C HIS A 248 1.09 1.71 5.40
N VAL A 249 1.58 0.58 5.91
CA VAL A 249 1.88 0.42 7.31
C VAL A 249 3.36 0.61 7.53
N GLU A 250 3.70 1.54 8.41
CA GLU A 250 5.07 1.78 8.82
C GLU A 250 5.41 1.00 10.09
N PRO A 251 6.66 0.51 10.21
CA PRO A 251 7.18 -0.04 11.45
C PRO A 251 7.02 0.93 12.63
N SER A 252 6.38 0.52 13.72
CA SER A 252 6.48 1.26 14.98
C SER A 252 7.90 1.19 15.57
N VAL A 253 8.26 2.14 16.42
CA VAL A 253 9.58 2.19 17.10
C VAL A 253 9.87 0.91 17.88
N ALA A 254 8.82 0.27 18.43
CA ALA A 254 8.93 -1.00 19.12
C ALA A 254 9.38 -2.12 18.17
N VAL A 255 8.70 -2.27 17.02
CA VAL A 255 9.09 -3.23 15.98
C VAL A 255 10.50 -2.95 15.49
N LEU A 256 10.83 -1.70 15.20
CA LEU A 256 12.18 -1.32 14.75
C LEU A 256 13.26 -1.67 15.76
N ARG A 257 12.99 -1.55 17.06
CA ARG A 257 13.94 -1.93 18.11
C ARG A 257 14.19 -3.43 18.13
N GLU A 258 13.17 -4.23 17.88
CA GLU A 258 13.28 -5.70 17.81
C GLU A 258 14.03 -6.16 16.56
N LEU A 259 13.90 -5.43 15.45
CA LEU A 259 14.58 -5.77 14.20
C LEU A 259 16.08 -5.43 14.20
N ARG A 260 16.58 -4.67 15.19
CA ARG A 260 17.98 -4.21 15.22
C ARG A 260 18.99 -5.35 15.08
N GLY A 261 19.94 -5.18 14.17
CA GLY A 261 20.99 -6.17 13.92
C GLY A 261 20.55 -7.38 13.09
N THR A 262 19.29 -7.41 12.64
CA THR A 262 18.82 -8.41 11.67
C THR A 262 18.99 -7.89 10.23
N TYR A 263 18.87 -8.79 9.25
CA TYR A 263 18.81 -8.39 7.84
C TYR A 263 17.64 -7.44 7.53
N ALA A 264 16.56 -7.52 8.31
CA ALA A 264 15.41 -6.64 8.20
C ALA A 264 15.77 -5.18 8.55
N ASP A 265 16.64 -4.95 9.54
CA ASP A 265 17.15 -3.61 9.87
C ASP A 265 18.10 -3.07 8.77
N GLU A 266 18.88 -3.94 8.11
CA GLU A 266 19.69 -3.55 6.94
C GLU A 266 18.80 -3.14 5.75
N ALA A 267 17.81 -3.98 5.40
CA ALA A 267 16.85 -3.69 4.35
C ALA A 267 16.05 -2.40 4.63
N ARG A 268 15.75 -2.11 5.91
CA ARG A 268 15.12 -0.85 6.31
C ARG A 268 16.02 0.37 6.03
N ARG A 269 17.31 0.28 6.29
CA ARG A 269 18.25 1.39 6.00
C ARG A 269 18.37 1.64 4.50
N GLU A 270 18.40 0.58 3.70
CA GLU A 270 18.33 0.69 2.24
C GLU A 270 17.02 1.34 1.80
N TRP A 271 15.89 0.97 2.42
CA TRP A 271 14.60 1.60 2.19
C TRP A 271 14.61 3.10 2.52
N ASP A 272 15.12 3.49 3.70
CA ASP A 272 15.19 4.91 4.08
C ASP A 272 16.13 5.73 3.15
N ALA A 273 17.19 5.11 2.63
CA ALA A 273 18.04 5.74 1.61
C ALA A 273 17.29 5.95 0.29
N ARG A 274 16.48 4.98 -0.15
CA ARG A 274 15.64 5.13 -1.34
C ARG A 274 14.56 6.19 -1.17
N VAL A 275 13.90 6.22 -0.01
CA VAL A 275 12.92 7.26 0.32
C VAL A 275 13.55 8.65 0.26
N LYS A 276 14.77 8.80 0.79
CA LYS A 276 15.52 10.05 0.71
C LYS A 276 15.82 10.43 -0.75
N ALA A 277 16.32 9.50 -1.56
CA ALA A 277 16.61 9.74 -2.97
C ALA A 277 15.34 10.11 -3.77
N ALA A 278 14.22 9.45 -3.49
CA ALA A 278 12.93 9.75 -4.10
C ALA A 278 12.44 11.14 -3.70
N HIS A 279 12.59 11.54 -2.42
CA HIS A 279 12.19 12.87 -1.94
C HIS A 279 13.03 13.98 -2.57
N GLU A 280 14.34 13.79 -2.66
CA GLU A 280 15.25 14.71 -3.35
C GLU A 280 14.89 14.83 -4.83
N TRP A 281 14.72 13.70 -5.54
CA TRP A 281 14.34 13.71 -6.96
C TRP A 281 12.97 14.36 -7.20
N ILE A 282 11.96 14.07 -6.37
CA ILE A 282 10.63 14.69 -6.51
C ILE A 282 10.75 16.19 -6.29
N THR A 283 11.49 16.64 -5.28
CA THR A 283 11.62 18.08 -4.98
C THR A 283 12.38 18.82 -6.08
N ASP A 284 13.49 18.25 -6.55
CA ASP A 284 14.42 18.93 -7.46
C ASP A 284 14.01 18.80 -8.93
N VAL A 285 13.47 17.65 -9.33
CA VAL A 285 13.11 17.33 -10.73
C VAL A 285 11.60 17.32 -10.91
N GLY A 286 10.87 16.58 -10.07
CA GLY A 286 9.42 16.38 -10.23
C GLY A 286 8.61 17.66 -10.04
N CYS A 287 8.95 18.44 -9.02
CA CYS A 287 8.27 19.68 -8.63
C CYS A 287 8.83 20.92 -9.33
N ALA A 288 9.66 20.75 -10.36
CA ALA A 288 10.22 21.85 -11.12
C ALA A 288 9.21 22.44 -12.13
N GLY A 289 9.41 23.71 -12.47
CA GLY A 289 8.68 24.39 -13.54
C GLY A 289 7.15 24.33 -13.42
N GLY A 290 6.48 23.88 -14.48
CA GLY A 290 5.01 23.82 -14.58
C GLY A 290 4.34 22.80 -13.66
N LEU A 291 5.10 21.86 -13.07
CA LEU A 291 4.57 20.82 -12.18
C LEU A 291 4.63 21.20 -10.69
N ARG A 292 5.26 22.33 -10.34
CA ARG A 292 5.42 22.78 -8.94
C ARG A 292 4.11 22.81 -8.15
N ARG A 293 3.00 23.14 -8.81
CA ARG A 293 1.67 23.22 -8.19
C ARG A 293 1.05 21.87 -7.87
N MET A 294 1.49 20.81 -8.56
CA MET A 294 1.08 19.45 -8.21
C MET A 294 1.67 19.00 -6.86
N CYS A 295 2.81 19.56 -6.49
CA CYS A 295 3.53 19.21 -5.27
C CYS A 295 3.10 19.96 -4.01
N SER A 296 2.05 20.78 -4.09
CA SER A 296 1.56 21.53 -2.94
C SER A 296 0.79 20.62 -1.99
N ARG A 297 1.17 20.63 -0.71
CA ARG A 297 0.41 19.90 0.33
C ARG A 297 -0.98 20.48 0.54
N LYS A 298 -1.20 21.77 0.24
CA LYS A 298 -2.53 22.40 0.20
C LYS A 298 -2.85 22.83 -1.23
N PRO A 299 -3.43 21.95 -2.07
CA PRO A 299 -3.83 22.33 -3.42
C PRO A 299 -4.97 23.38 -3.40
N GLY A 300 -5.03 24.23 -4.43
CA GLY A 300 -6.10 25.23 -4.61
C GLY A 300 -5.74 26.67 -4.18
N ARG A 301 -6.76 27.49 -3.88
CA ARG A 301 -6.62 28.95 -3.63
C ARG A 301 -5.74 29.31 -2.42
N HIS A 302 -5.44 28.36 -1.54
CA HIS A 302 -4.61 28.56 -0.35
C HIS A 302 -3.22 27.92 -0.46
N ALA A 303 -2.72 27.70 -1.68
CA ALA A 303 -1.41 27.09 -1.92
C ALA A 303 -0.22 27.92 -1.36
N ALA A 304 -0.41 29.23 -1.14
CA ALA A 304 0.60 30.10 -0.56
C ALA A 304 1.00 29.62 0.85
N GLY A 305 2.29 29.31 1.05
CA GLY A 305 2.84 28.86 2.33
C GLY A 305 2.56 27.39 2.69
N SER A 306 1.99 26.59 1.78
CA SER A 306 1.61 25.20 2.07
C SER A 306 2.78 24.19 2.15
N GLY A 307 3.97 24.58 1.69
CA GLY A 307 5.11 23.69 1.55
C GLY A 307 4.93 22.65 0.44
N THR A 308 6.04 22.02 0.07
CA THR A 308 6.05 20.84 -0.80
C THR A 308 5.90 19.56 0.01
N PHE A 309 5.74 18.41 -0.65
CA PHE A 309 5.74 17.11 0.00
C PHE A 309 6.98 16.93 0.89
N ASP A 310 6.75 16.43 2.10
CA ASP A 310 7.84 16.06 3.00
C ASP A 310 8.30 14.61 2.76
N ARG A 311 9.32 14.19 3.51
CA ARG A 311 9.90 12.86 3.38
C ARG A 311 8.94 11.76 3.82
N ASP A 312 8.05 12.04 4.77
CA ASP A 312 7.12 11.05 5.30
C ASP A 312 5.94 10.86 4.33
N ASP A 313 5.50 11.95 3.66
CA ASP A 313 4.59 11.90 2.52
C ASP A 313 5.17 10.99 1.42
N VAL A 314 6.42 11.22 1.01
CA VAL A 314 7.08 10.41 -0.02
C VAL A 314 7.29 8.98 0.44
N ARG A 315 7.62 8.73 1.71
CA ARG A 315 7.76 7.38 2.27
C ARG A 315 6.46 6.59 2.11
N TRP A 316 5.34 7.19 2.51
CA TRP A 316 4.02 6.57 2.37
C TRP A 316 3.70 6.29 0.90
N ALA A 317 3.88 7.28 0.02
CA ALA A 317 3.57 7.13 -1.40
C ALA A 317 4.41 6.05 -2.07
N LEU A 318 5.73 6.02 -1.79
CA LEU A 318 6.65 5.02 -2.33
C LEU A 318 6.28 3.63 -1.84
N GLY A 319 5.91 3.48 -0.56
CA GLY A 319 5.41 2.21 -0.02
C GLY A 319 4.13 1.73 -0.70
N VAL A 320 3.20 2.64 -0.99
CA VAL A 320 1.97 2.32 -1.73
C VAL A 320 2.26 1.94 -3.18
N VAL A 321 3.07 2.72 -3.89
CA VAL A 321 3.41 2.47 -5.30
C VAL A 321 4.11 1.13 -5.43
N ARG A 322 5.10 0.82 -4.60
CA ARG A 322 5.77 -0.48 -4.67
C ARG A 322 4.86 -1.65 -4.34
N SER A 323 3.94 -1.50 -3.38
CA SER A 323 3.06 -2.62 -3.01
C SER A 323 1.92 -2.87 -3.99
N ARG A 324 1.56 -1.89 -4.84
CA ARG A 324 0.32 -1.94 -5.64
C ARG A 324 0.44 -1.52 -7.10
N ALA A 325 1.52 -0.87 -7.51
CA ALA A 325 1.70 -0.50 -8.91
C ALA A 325 1.94 -1.76 -9.75
N VAL A 326 1.35 -1.76 -10.93
CA VAL A 326 1.52 -2.82 -11.93
C VAL A 326 2.04 -2.18 -13.21
N TRP A 327 3.01 -2.85 -13.83
CA TRP A 327 3.46 -2.48 -15.16
C TRP A 327 2.49 -3.06 -16.19
N ILE A 328 1.89 -2.21 -17.00
CA ILE A 328 0.97 -2.62 -18.06
C ILE A 328 1.72 -2.51 -19.38
N ALA A 329 2.35 -3.61 -19.80
CA ALA A 329 2.89 -3.74 -21.14
C ALA A 329 1.74 -3.88 -22.16
N ARG A 330 1.90 -3.24 -23.32
CA ARG A 330 1.01 -3.40 -24.46
C ARG A 330 1.58 -4.37 -25.48
#